data_AF-A0A0J7KUY1-F1
#
_entry.id   AF-A0A0J7KUY1-F1
#
_cell.length_a   1.000
_cell.length_b   1.000
_cell.length_c   1.000
_cell.angle_alpha   90.00
_cell.angle_beta   90.00
_cell.angle_gamma   90.00
#
_symmetry.space_group_name_H-M   'P 1'
#
loop_
_entity.id
_entity.type
_entity.pdbx_description
1 polymer ?
#
loop_
_entity_poly.entity_id
_entity_poly.type
_entity_poly.pdbx_seq_one_letter_code
_entity_poly.pdbx_strand_id
1 'polypeptide(L)'
;MALIYIIKDTALSSLNFMPRTLRRIRDEGAELRHAYVTTPMCCPSRSSLLTGRYVHNHEVFTNNDNCSSPQWQRDHEPHSFAAYLSNAGYRTELKDLGELDNTYIIYTSDHGYHLGQFGLIKGKSFPFEFDVRVPFLIRGPGVEPGS
;
A
#
# COMPACT_ATOMS: atom_id res chain seq x y z
N MET A 1 -16.61 4.89 -11.52
CA MET A 1 -15.60 5.29 -10.53
C MET A 1 -14.46 4.29 -10.59
N ALA A 2 -13.20 4.73 -10.58
CA ALA A 2 -12.03 3.85 -10.60
C ALA A 2 -11.19 4.02 -9.33
N LEU A 3 -10.48 2.96 -8.94
CA LEU A 3 -9.50 2.99 -7.86
C LEU A 3 -8.17 2.47 -8.38
N ILE A 4 -7.14 3.30 -8.31
CA ILE A 4 -5.75 2.94 -8.60
C ILE A 4 -5.02 2.78 -7.27
N TYR A 5 -4.50 1.58 -7.01
CA TYR A 5 -3.76 1.25 -5.80
C TYR A 5 -2.29 0.94 -6.13
N ILE A 6 -1.36 1.76 -5.65
CA ILE A 6 0.08 1.63 -5.95
C ILE A 6 0.80 1.23 -4.67
N ILE A 7 1.41 0.04 -4.68
CA ILE A 7 2.29 -0.45 -3.60
C ILE A 7 3.74 -0.37 -4.10
N LYS A 8 4.61 0.26 -3.32
CA LYS A 8 6.05 0.34 -3.59
C LYS A 8 6.85 0.11 -2.31
N ASP A 9 7.80 -0.80 -2.35
CA ASP A 9 8.85 -0.91 -1.32
C ASP A 9 9.54 0.45 -1.18
N THR A 10 9.40 1.08 -0.02
CA THR A 10 9.92 2.43 0.23
C THR A 10 10.74 2.45 1.51
N ALA A 11 11.94 3.03 1.45
CA ALA A 11 12.63 3.49 2.65
C ALA A 11 11.97 4.80 3.12
N LEU A 12 12.01 5.08 4.43
CA LEU A 12 11.30 6.21 5.09
C LEU A 12 11.67 7.64 4.60
N SER A 13 12.42 7.78 3.50
CA SER A 13 12.77 9.07 2.89
C SER A 13 12.86 9.03 1.37
N SER A 14 12.52 7.90 0.73
CA SER A 14 12.62 7.78 -0.73
C SER A 14 11.64 8.71 -1.46
N LEU A 15 10.51 9.05 -0.84
CA LEU A 15 9.54 10.01 -1.38
C LEU A 15 10.12 11.39 -1.69
N ASN A 16 11.17 11.82 -0.95
CA ASN A 16 11.84 13.10 -1.20
C ASN A 16 12.44 13.18 -2.62
N PHE A 17 12.70 12.02 -3.24
CA PHE A 17 13.23 11.90 -4.60
C PHE A 17 12.14 11.63 -5.64
N MET A 18 10.86 11.74 -5.27
CA MET A 18 9.70 11.53 -6.15
C MET A 18 8.86 12.81 -6.27
N PRO A 19 9.42 13.95 -6.71
CA PRO A 19 8.75 15.25 -6.68
C PRO A 19 7.49 15.29 -7.56
N ARG A 20 7.45 14.51 -8.64
CA ARG A 20 6.25 14.40 -9.48
C ARG A 20 5.11 13.67 -8.76
N THR A 21 5.41 12.61 -8.03
CA THR A 21 4.42 11.87 -7.23
C THR A 21 3.88 12.73 -6.10
N LEU A 22 4.76 13.42 -5.38
CA LEU A 22 4.36 14.37 -4.34
C LEU A 22 3.45 15.46 -4.92
N ARG A 23 3.83 16.10 -6.02
CA ARG A 23 3.00 17.13 -6.65
C ARG A 23 1.64 16.60 -7.10
N ARG A 24 1.60 15.43 -7.73
CA ARG A 24 0.36 14.91 -8.38
C ARG A 24 -0.59 14.17 -7.45
N ILE A 25 -0.11 13.65 -6.32
CA ILE A 25 -0.93 12.86 -5.39
C ILE A 25 -1.05 13.55 -4.04
N ARG A 26 0.07 13.99 -3.44
CA ARG A 26 0.04 14.68 -2.14
C ARG A 26 -0.50 16.10 -2.27
N ASP A 27 0.12 16.93 -3.11
CA ASP A 27 -0.24 18.37 -3.17
C ASP A 27 -1.63 18.57 -3.80
N GLU A 28 -2.02 17.69 -4.73
CA GLU A 28 -3.37 17.66 -5.33
C GLU A 28 -4.35 16.74 -4.56
N GLY A 29 -3.98 16.26 -3.36
CA GLY A 29 -4.75 15.33 -2.54
C GLY A 29 -4.41 15.45 -1.06
N ALA A 30 -4.27 14.32 -0.36
CA ALA A 30 -4.02 14.27 1.08
C ALA A 30 -2.87 13.32 1.46
N GLU A 31 -2.21 13.58 2.60
CA GLU A 31 -1.17 12.75 3.21
C GLU A 31 -1.55 12.30 4.63
N LEU A 32 -1.62 10.98 4.82
CA LEU A 32 -1.68 10.40 6.16
C LEU A 32 -0.26 10.29 6.71
N ARG A 33 0.13 11.27 7.53
CA ARG A 33 1.49 11.36 8.09
C ARG A 33 1.86 10.18 8.99
N HIS A 34 0.87 9.50 9.59
CA HIS A 34 1.07 8.44 10.57
C HIS A 34 0.38 7.14 10.11
N ALA A 35 0.75 6.64 8.93
CA ALA A 35 0.29 5.36 8.42
C ALA A 35 1.29 4.23 8.76
N TYR A 36 0.79 3.12 9.27
CA TYR A 36 1.59 1.98 9.73
C TYR A 36 1.08 0.66 9.17
N VAL A 37 2.00 -0.22 8.81
CA VAL A 37 1.71 -1.61 8.47
C VAL A 37 1.68 -2.48 9.72
N THR A 38 0.91 -3.56 9.66
CA THR A 38 0.74 -4.50 10.79
C THR A 38 1.99 -5.33 11.05
N THR A 39 2.87 -5.44 10.06
CA THR A 39 4.10 -6.23 10.09
C THR A 39 5.08 -5.70 9.05
N PRO A 40 6.40 -5.72 9.30
CA PRO A 40 7.41 -5.26 8.35
C PRO A 40 7.67 -6.26 7.20
N MET A 41 6.99 -7.41 7.19
CA MET A 41 7.15 -8.42 6.15
C MET A 41 6.13 -8.26 5.00
N CYS A 42 6.60 -8.43 3.77
CA CYS A 42 5.85 -8.16 2.52
C CYS A 42 4.56 -8.97 2.40
N CYS A 43 4.62 -10.30 2.36
CA CYS A 43 3.42 -11.11 2.12
C CYS A 43 2.39 -11.01 3.26
N PRO A 44 2.80 -11.07 4.54
CA PRO A 44 1.87 -10.88 5.65
C PRO A 44 1.24 -9.49 5.66
N SER A 45 2.04 -8.43 5.45
CA SER A 45 1.55 -7.06 5.45
C SER A 45 0.60 -6.79 4.29
N ARG A 46 0.96 -7.22 3.07
CA ARG A 46 0.10 -7.10 1.90
C ARG A 46 -1.21 -7.84 2.07
N SER A 47 -1.18 -9.03 2.68
CA SER A 47 -2.41 -9.78 2.98
C SER A 47 -3.28 -9.02 3.97
N SER A 48 -2.69 -8.42 5.01
CA SER A 48 -3.42 -7.56 5.95
C SER A 48 -4.02 -6.34 5.26
N LEU A 49 -3.24 -5.68 4.40
CA LEU A 49 -3.62 -4.48 3.67
C LEU A 49 -4.78 -4.74 2.69
N LEU A 50 -4.72 -5.85 1.95
CA LEU A 50 -5.72 -6.19 0.94
C LEU A 50 -7.01 -6.75 1.55
N THR A 51 -6.92 -7.53 2.64
CA THR A 51 -8.10 -8.19 3.25
C THR A 51 -8.70 -7.44 4.43
N GLY A 52 -7.98 -6.46 4.99
CA GLY A 52 -8.36 -5.77 6.23
C GLY A 52 -8.25 -6.64 7.49
N ARG A 53 -7.63 -7.82 7.41
CA ARG A 53 -7.49 -8.78 8.52
C ARG A 53 -6.06 -8.75 9.10
N TYR A 54 -5.89 -9.01 10.38
CA TYR A 54 -4.55 -9.23 10.95
C TYR A 54 -3.96 -10.59 10.54
N VAL A 55 -2.62 -10.71 10.67
CA VAL A 55 -1.85 -11.93 10.35
C VAL A 55 -2.41 -13.20 10.97
N HIS A 56 -2.87 -13.14 12.23
CA HIS A 56 -3.45 -14.29 12.92
C HIS A 56 -4.82 -14.74 12.37
N ASN A 57 -5.46 -13.95 11.50
CA ASN A 57 -6.77 -14.26 10.90
C ASN A 57 -6.68 -14.67 9.43
N HIS A 58 -5.67 -14.19 8.69
CA HIS A 58 -5.46 -14.58 7.29
C HIS A 58 -4.33 -15.61 7.14
N GLU A 59 -3.58 -15.92 8.20
CA GLU A 59 -2.61 -17.03 8.28
C GLU A 59 -1.46 -17.00 7.25
N VAL A 60 -1.21 -15.85 6.64
CA VAL A 60 -0.03 -15.62 5.79
C VAL A 60 1.08 -15.11 6.69
N PHE A 61 1.93 -16.02 7.17
CA PHE A 61 2.93 -15.72 8.20
C PHE A 61 4.29 -15.34 7.62
N THR A 62 4.60 -15.77 6.40
CA THR A 62 5.94 -15.62 5.83
C THR A 62 5.91 -15.11 4.40
N ASN A 63 7.09 -14.73 3.90
CA ASN A 63 7.26 -14.42 2.48
C ASN A 63 7.31 -15.67 1.59
N ASN A 64 7.44 -16.88 2.16
CA ASN A 64 7.50 -18.12 1.38
C ASN A 64 6.14 -18.51 0.81
N ASP A 65 5.06 -18.01 1.42
CA ASP A 65 3.68 -18.31 1.02
C ASP A 65 3.27 -17.63 -0.30
N ASN A 66 4.12 -16.69 -0.79
CA ASN A 66 3.95 -15.88 -1.99
C ASN A 66 2.56 -15.22 -2.05
N CYS A 67 2.49 -13.92 -1.77
CA CYS A 67 1.25 -13.11 -1.73
C CYS A 67 0.52 -12.94 -3.08
N SER A 68 0.90 -13.72 -4.08
CA SER A 68 0.17 -13.90 -5.33
C SER A 68 0.21 -15.37 -5.81
N SER A 69 0.44 -16.33 -4.91
CA SER A 69 0.41 -17.75 -5.22
C SER A 69 -1.01 -18.19 -5.63
N PRO A 70 -1.16 -19.30 -6.37
CA PRO A 70 -2.48 -19.82 -6.68
C PRO A 70 -3.33 -20.12 -5.44
N GLN A 71 -2.71 -20.45 -4.30
CA GLN A 71 -3.44 -20.62 -3.04
C GLN A 71 -3.96 -19.26 -2.54
N TRP A 72 -3.11 -18.24 -2.48
CA TRP A 72 -3.51 -16.90 -2.05
C TRP A 72 -4.62 -16.31 -2.95
N GLN A 73 -4.50 -16.50 -4.26
CA GLN A 73 -5.51 -16.07 -5.23
C GLN A 73 -6.86 -16.77 -5.04
N ARG A 74 -6.87 -18.02 -4.56
CA ARG A 74 -8.13 -18.73 -4.26
C ARG A 74 -8.73 -18.31 -2.93
N ASP A 75 -7.91 -18.20 -1.90
CA ASP A 75 -8.38 -18.09 -0.52
C ASP A 75 -8.55 -16.65 -0.02
N HIS A 76 -7.74 -15.72 -0.54
CA HIS A 76 -7.66 -14.35 -0.02
C HIS A 76 -8.05 -13.29 -1.04
N GLU A 77 -7.66 -13.43 -2.31
CA GLU A 77 -7.98 -12.46 -3.36
C GLU A 77 -9.49 -12.16 -3.48
N PRO A 78 -10.41 -13.15 -3.44
CA PRO A 78 -11.86 -12.89 -3.51
C PRO A 78 -12.40 -12.09 -2.31
N HIS A 79 -11.65 -12.07 -1.21
CA HIS A 79 -11.96 -11.34 0.02
C HIS A 79 -11.11 -10.08 0.19
N SER A 80 -10.44 -9.65 -0.87
CA SER A 80 -9.71 -8.38 -0.88
C SER A 80 -10.64 -7.21 -1.15
N PHE A 81 -10.28 -6.01 -0.66
CA PHE A 81 -11.02 -4.79 -0.97
C PHE A 81 -11.07 -4.54 -2.50
N ALA A 82 -10.02 -4.91 -3.24
CA ALA A 82 -9.98 -4.77 -4.69
C ALA A 82 -11.05 -5.64 -5.36
N ALA A 83 -11.19 -6.91 -4.94
CA ALA A 83 -12.25 -7.79 -5.44
C ALA A 83 -13.65 -7.29 -5.06
N TYR A 84 -13.84 -6.80 -3.83
CA TYR A 84 -15.12 -6.22 -3.41
C TYR A 84 -15.50 -4.99 -4.26
N LEU A 85 -14.55 -4.09 -4.51
CA LEU A 85 -14.77 -2.92 -5.35
C LEU A 85 -15.04 -3.30 -6.81
N SER A 86 -14.29 -4.26 -7.35
CA SER A 86 -14.52 -4.79 -8.70
C SER A 86 -15.95 -5.35 -8.85
N ASN A 87 -16.40 -6.16 -7.88
CA ASN A 87 -17.76 -6.70 -7.84
C ASN A 87 -18.84 -5.63 -7.66
N ALA A 88 -18.51 -4.48 -7.05
CA ALA A 88 -19.39 -3.33 -6.93
C ALA A 88 -19.37 -2.41 -8.17
N GLY A 89 -18.66 -2.79 -9.25
CA GLY A 89 -18.61 -2.04 -10.51
C GLY A 89 -17.49 -1.01 -10.61
N TYR A 90 -16.52 -1.01 -9.70
CA TYR A 90 -15.33 -0.17 -9.79
C TYR A 90 -14.29 -0.82 -10.71
N ARG A 91 -13.56 0.00 -11.44
CA ARG A 91 -12.38 -0.45 -12.19
C ARG A 91 -11.15 -0.36 -11.30
N THR A 92 -10.42 -1.47 -11.14
CA THR A 92 -9.21 -1.59 -10.31
C THR A 92 -7.95 -1.83 -11.16
N GLU A 93 -7.79 -1.08 -12.26
CA GLU A 93 -6.66 -1.22 -13.20
C GLU A 93 -5.93 0.11 -13.43
N LEU A 94 -4.63 0.04 -13.75
CA LEU A 94 -3.76 1.20 -14.06
C LEU A 94 -3.88 1.69 -15.52
N LYS A 95 -4.76 1.12 -16.34
CA LYS A 95 -4.80 1.44 -17.78
C LYS A 95 -5.44 2.80 -18.04
N ASP A 96 -4.64 3.70 -18.62
CA ASP A 96 -4.97 5.00 -19.24
C ASP A 96 -6.40 5.48 -19.02
N LEU A 97 -6.67 5.89 -17.79
CA LEU A 97 -7.90 6.56 -17.42
C LEU A 97 -7.73 8.04 -17.75
N GLY A 98 -8.26 8.46 -18.90
CA GLY A 98 -8.57 9.88 -19.18
C GLY A 98 -9.66 10.46 -18.25
N GLU A 99 -9.81 9.90 -17.05
CA GLU A 99 -10.91 10.05 -16.09
C GLU A 99 -10.35 10.27 -14.66
N LEU A 100 -9.28 11.06 -14.54
CA LEU A 100 -8.64 11.36 -13.25
C LEU A 100 -9.63 11.99 -12.25
N ASP A 101 -10.61 12.74 -12.74
CA ASP A 101 -11.59 13.46 -11.91
C ASP A 101 -12.63 12.53 -11.27
N ASN A 102 -12.71 11.27 -11.69
CA ASN A 102 -13.61 10.24 -11.13
C ASN A 102 -12.84 9.00 -10.64
N THR A 103 -11.58 9.20 -10.26
CA THR A 103 -10.66 8.13 -9.88
C THR A 103 -10.01 8.44 -8.54
N TYR A 104 -10.09 7.50 -7.59
CA TYR A 104 -9.25 7.52 -6.41
C TYR A 104 -7.89 6.92 -6.75
N ILE A 105 -6.81 7.58 -6.34
CA ILE A 105 -5.44 7.13 -6.48
C ILE A 105 -4.87 7.05 -5.07
N ILE A 106 -4.46 5.86 -4.64
CA ILE A 106 -3.79 5.63 -3.37
C ILE A 106 -2.36 5.16 -3.67
N TYR A 107 -1.39 5.86 -3.08
CA TYR A 107 0.02 5.49 -3.11
C TYR A 107 0.46 5.12 -1.70
N THR A 108 0.96 3.90 -1.52
CA THR A 108 1.47 3.42 -0.23
C THR A 108 2.54 2.32 -0.39
N SER A 109 2.91 1.69 0.70
CA SER A 109 3.87 0.58 0.78
C SER A 109 3.34 -0.52 1.69
N ASP A 110 3.75 -1.75 1.44
CA ASP A 110 3.50 -2.89 2.33
C ASP A 110 4.57 -3.03 3.43
N HIS A 111 5.66 -2.26 3.39
CA HIS A 111 6.61 -2.12 4.50
C HIS A 111 7.60 -0.95 4.30
N GLY A 112 8.31 -0.60 5.36
CA GLY A 112 9.52 0.22 5.28
C GLY A 112 10.76 -0.59 4.87
N TYR A 113 11.91 0.08 4.79
CA TYR A 113 13.21 -0.55 4.56
C TYR A 113 14.30 0.26 5.25
N HIS A 114 15.15 -0.41 6.04
CA HIS A 114 16.32 0.21 6.68
C HIS A 114 17.63 -0.16 5.98
N LEU A 115 18.57 0.77 6.05
CA LEU A 115 19.86 0.74 5.35
C LEU A 115 21.05 0.56 6.31
N GLY A 116 20.80 0.37 7.60
CA GLY A 116 21.88 0.28 8.60
C GLY A 116 21.61 1.03 9.91
N GLN A 117 20.43 1.62 10.06
CA GLN A 117 20.05 2.36 11.25
C GLN A 117 20.34 1.54 12.51
N PHE A 118 20.97 2.16 13.50
CA PHE A 118 21.34 1.53 14.78
C PHE A 118 22.26 0.30 14.65
N GLY A 119 23.01 0.19 13.56
CA GLY A 119 23.91 -0.96 13.31
C GLY A 119 23.18 -2.23 12.87
N LEU A 120 21.89 -2.14 12.53
CA LEU A 120 21.13 -3.27 12.02
C LEU A 120 21.59 -3.67 10.62
N ILE A 121 21.51 -4.96 10.31
CA ILE A 121 21.74 -5.44 8.94
C ILE A 121 20.59 -4.96 8.07
N LYS A 122 20.89 -4.26 6.96
CA LYS A 122 19.90 -3.75 6.00
C LYS A 122 18.77 -4.75 5.73
N GLY A 123 17.54 -4.29 5.76
CA GLY A 123 16.39 -5.18 5.65
C GLY A 123 15.06 -4.51 5.98
N LYS A 124 14.10 -5.35 6.37
CA LYS A 124 12.69 -5.01 6.59
C LYS A 124 12.04 -6.06 7.48
N SER A 125 12.55 -6.19 8.70
CA SER A 125 12.24 -7.33 9.58
C SER A 125 12.02 -6.94 11.02
N PHE A 126 12.23 -5.66 11.37
CA PHE A 126 12.14 -5.19 12.74
C PHE A 126 10.87 -4.37 12.95
N PRO A 127 10.31 -4.34 14.16
CA PRO A 127 9.10 -3.56 14.46
C PRO A 127 9.38 -2.06 14.68
N PHE A 128 10.50 -1.56 14.18
CA PHE A 128 10.87 -0.15 14.33
C PHE A 128 10.15 0.72 13.30
N GLU A 129 9.99 2.00 13.62
CA GLU A 129 9.25 2.95 12.80
C GLU A 129 9.70 2.99 11.33
N PHE A 130 11.00 2.89 11.07
CA PHE A 130 11.55 2.89 9.71
C PHE A 130 11.19 1.63 8.87
N ASP A 131 10.69 0.58 9.51
CA ASP A 131 10.27 -0.69 8.89
C ASP A 131 8.74 -0.83 8.86
N VAL A 132 8.00 -0.14 9.75
CA VAL A 132 6.53 -0.25 9.85
C VAL A 132 5.77 1.01 9.47
N ARG A 133 6.37 2.19 9.51
CA ARG A 133 5.73 3.43 9.03
C ARG A 133 5.92 3.53 7.53
N VAL A 134 4.83 3.74 6.81
CA VAL A 134 4.81 3.77 5.35
C VAL A 134 4.20 5.08 4.85
N PRO A 135 4.57 5.53 3.65
CA PRO A 135 3.85 6.63 3.03
C PRO A 135 2.40 6.22 2.76
N PHE A 136 1.48 7.17 2.91
CA PHE A 136 0.11 6.98 2.49
C PHE A 136 -0.42 8.29 1.93
N LEU A 137 -0.49 8.35 0.60
CA LEU A 137 -0.97 9.49 -0.15
C LEU A 137 -2.25 9.08 -0.86
N ILE A 138 -3.26 9.94 -0.85
CA ILE A 138 -4.52 9.71 -1.54
C ILE A 138 -4.95 10.95 -2.31
N ARG A 139 -5.43 10.75 -3.53
CA ARG A 139 -6.08 11.78 -4.35
C ARG A 139 -7.38 11.20 -4.89
N GLY A 140 -8.43 12.00 -4.99
CA GLY A 140 -9.65 11.58 -5.66
C GLY A 140 -10.80 12.57 -5.46
N PRO A 141 -11.99 12.23 -5.97
CA PRO A 141 -13.19 13.04 -5.79
C PRO A 141 -13.45 13.33 -4.31
N GLY A 142 -13.63 14.60 -3.95
CA GLY A 142 -13.94 15.00 -2.57
C GLY A 142 -12.76 14.98 -1.58
N VAL A 143 -11.53 14.70 -2.03
CA VAL A 143 -10.32 14.87 -1.21
C VAL A 143 -9.80 16.29 -1.37
N GLU A 144 -9.68 17.03 -0.27
CA GLU A 144 -9.18 18.41 -0.27
C GLU A 144 -7.67 18.45 -0.60
N PRO A 145 -7.22 19.26 -1.57
CA PRO A 145 -5.81 19.37 -1.91
C PRO A 145 -4.94 19.90 -0.76
N GLY A 146 -3.80 19.24 -0.51
CA GLY A 146 -2.81 19.61 0.49
C GLY A 146 -3.16 19.22 1.93
N SER A 147 -4.15 18.34 2.13
CA SER A 147 -4.63 17.92 3.46
C SER A 147 -3.78 16.84 4.14
#